data_AF-A0A3B9QLT6-F1
#
_entry.id   AF-A0A3B9QLT6-F1
#
_cell.length_a   1.000
_cell.length_b   1.000
_cell.length_c   1.000
_cell.angle_alpha   90.00
_cell.angle_beta   90.00
_cell.angle_gamma   90.00
#
_symmetry.space_group_name_H-M   'P 1'
#
loop_
_entity.id
_entity.type
_entity.pdbx_description
1 polymer ?
#
loop_
_entity_poly.entity_id
_entity_poly.type
_entity_poly.pdbx_seq_one_letter_code
_entity_poly.pdbx_strand_id
1 'polypeptide(L)'
;MRSSIFYPLSLLLVVLVAALSPAPPGLRAAAGALLLGLWTFGLVRGGRAVGYLPGHALLFLGLSLVGARAAAYAWLLVPPASVAFELSMAGGRRYLAAALYGILWLDLFACLHQLVAMGRGLSGAGLLAWSAGLGVGALLFVALGGLRLLRAERAGERTAKTKG
;
A
#
# COMPACT_ATOMS: atom_id res chain seq x y z
N MET A 1 20.55 -5.49 -5.28
CA MET A 1 20.26 -6.76 -5.98
C MET A 1 19.17 -7.47 -5.19
N ARG A 2 18.01 -7.79 -5.79
CA ARG A 2 17.00 -8.59 -5.08
C ARG A 2 17.51 -10.03 -4.99
N SER A 3 17.59 -10.57 -3.78
CA SER A 3 18.02 -11.95 -3.53
C SER A 3 17.14 -12.93 -4.31
N SER A 4 17.74 -13.95 -4.91
CA SER A 4 17.06 -15.03 -5.65
C SER A 4 15.96 -15.72 -4.84
N ILE A 5 16.05 -15.65 -3.50
CA ILE A 5 15.10 -16.23 -2.54
C ILE A 5 13.81 -15.40 -2.42
N PHE A 6 13.83 -14.12 -2.80
CA PHE A 6 12.70 -13.21 -2.58
C PHE A 6 11.43 -13.63 -3.35
N TYR A 7 11.59 -14.07 -4.60
CA TYR A 7 10.47 -14.49 -5.45
C TYR A 7 9.75 -15.75 -4.94
N PRO A 8 10.44 -16.87 -4.64
CA PRO A 8 9.76 -18.05 -4.09
C PRO A 8 9.18 -17.79 -2.69
N LEU A 9 9.87 -17.01 -1.84
CA LEU A 9 9.36 -16.68 -0.51
C LEU A 9 8.08 -15.82 -0.58
N SER A 10 8.05 -14.84 -1.46
CA SER A 10 6.86 -14.00 -1.65
C SER A 10 5.69 -14.80 -2.22
N LEU A 11 5.93 -15.73 -3.14
CA LEU A 11 4.90 -16.64 -3.64
C LEU A 11 4.35 -17.57 -2.54
N LEU A 12 5.23 -18.16 -1.72
CA LEU A 12 4.83 -18.96 -0.56
C LEU A 12 3.92 -18.14 0.37
N LEU A 13 4.28 -16.89 0.63
CA LEU A 13 3.48 -16.00 1.47
C LEU A 13 2.09 -15.74 0.85
N VAL A 14 1.99 -15.54 -0.47
CA VAL A 14 0.67 -15.41 -1.14
C VAL A 14 -0.18 -16.65 -0.91
N VAL A 15 0.40 -17.84 -1.07
CA VAL A 15 -0.30 -19.11 -0.84
C VAL A 15 -0.74 -19.24 0.63
N LEU A 16 0.14 -18.91 1.58
CA LEU A 16 -0.18 -18.94 3.01
C LEU A 16 -1.32 -17.98 3.35
N VAL A 17 -1.29 -16.76 2.82
CA VAL A 17 -2.36 -15.78 3.04
C VAL A 17 -3.68 -16.25 2.43
N ALA A 18 -3.63 -16.80 1.23
CA ALA A 18 -4.80 -17.36 0.57
C ALA A 18 -5.37 -18.59 1.31
N ALA A 19 -4.53 -19.37 2.01
CA ALA A 19 -4.91 -20.59 2.74
C ALA A 19 -5.38 -20.33 4.17
N LEU A 20 -4.67 -19.46 4.91
CA LEU A 20 -4.81 -19.26 6.35
C LEU A 20 -5.70 -18.08 6.74
N SER A 21 -6.01 -17.17 5.81
CA SER A 21 -6.87 -16.05 6.13
C SER A 21 -8.28 -16.54 6.54
N PRO A 22 -8.80 -16.11 7.71
CA PRO A 22 -10.17 -16.43 8.13
C PRO A 22 -11.24 -15.56 7.44
N ALA A 23 -10.88 -14.87 6.34
CA ALA A 23 -11.80 -14.07 5.56
C ALA A 23 -12.79 -14.95 4.74
N PRO A 24 -13.94 -14.39 4.30
CA PRO A 24 -14.85 -15.08 3.41
C PRO A 24 -14.15 -15.57 2.13
N PRO A 25 -14.57 -16.70 1.52
CA PRO A 25 -13.90 -17.29 0.36
C PRO A 25 -13.72 -16.30 -0.80
N GLY A 26 -14.74 -15.50 -1.12
CA GLY A 26 -14.67 -14.50 -2.19
C GLY A 26 -13.61 -13.41 -1.92
N LEU A 27 -13.50 -12.93 -0.68
CA LEU A 27 -12.51 -11.93 -0.30
C LEU A 27 -11.08 -12.50 -0.32
N ARG A 28 -10.90 -13.75 0.13
CA ARG A 28 -9.61 -14.47 0.03
C ARG A 28 -9.19 -14.65 -1.42
N ALA A 29 -10.11 -15.07 -2.30
CA ALA A 29 -9.84 -15.26 -3.72
C ALA A 29 -9.44 -13.93 -4.39
N ALA A 30 -10.18 -12.85 -4.11
CA ALA A 30 -9.86 -11.51 -4.62
C ALA A 30 -8.47 -11.03 -4.15
N ALA A 31 -8.17 -11.18 -2.86
CA ALA A 31 -6.87 -10.80 -2.32
C ALA A 31 -5.72 -11.65 -2.90
N GLY A 32 -5.92 -12.97 -3.02
CA GLY A 32 -4.96 -13.86 -3.67
C GLY A 32 -4.71 -13.49 -5.13
N ALA A 33 -5.76 -13.21 -5.90
CA ALA A 33 -5.65 -12.78 -7.28
C ALA A 33 -4.89 -11.46 -7.43
N LEU A 34 -5.16 -10.47 -6.57
CA LEU A 34 -4.44 -9.19 -6.56
C LEU A 34 -2.95 -9.36 -6.20
N LEU A 35 -2.64 -10.20 -5.22
CA LEU A 35 -1.25 -10.49 -4.84
C LEU A 35 -0.51 -11.23 -5.97
N LEU A 36 -1.14 -12.22 -6.61
CA LEU A 36 -0.57 -12.89 -7.78
C LEU A 36 -0.39 -11.92 -8.96
N GLY A 37 -1.35 -11.03 -9.18
CA GLY A 37 -1.25 -9.96 -10.17
C GLY A 37 -0.07 -9.02 -9.91
N LEU A 38 0.13 -8.61 -8.66
CA LEU A 38 1.26 -7.76 -8.28
C LEU A 38 2.60 -8.50 -8.42
N TRP A 39 2.63 -9.80 -8.08
CA TRP A 39 3.80 -10.67 -8.24
C TRP A 39 4.21 -10.82 -9.70
N THR A 40 3.25 -11.17 -10.57
CA THR A 40 3.45 -11.29 -12.02
C THR A 40 3.86 -9.95 -12.65
N PHE A 41 3.24 -8.84 -12.24
CA PHE A 41 3.59 -7.51 -12.72
C PHE A 41 5.06 -7.16 -12.49
N GLY A 42 5.57 -7.37 -11.28
CA GLY A 42 6.98 -7.03 -11.01
C GLY A 42 7.98 -8.05 -11.54
N LEU A 43 7.57 -9.29 -11.85
CA LEU A 43 8.39 -10.20 -12.66
C LEU A 43 8.60 -9.65 -14.07
N VAL A 44 7.53 -9.19 -14.72
CA VAL A 44 7.57 -8.70 -16.10
C VAL A 44 8.29 -7.35 -16.20
N ARG A 45 8.00 -6.41 -15.30
CA ARG A 45 8.53 -5.03 -15.37
C ARG A 45 9.80 -4.79 -14.54
N GLY A 46 10.24 -5.73 -13.72
CA GLY A 46 11.35 -5.52 -12.79
C GLY A 46 11.08 -4.44 -11.73
N GLY A 47 9.81 -4.10 -11.48
CA GLY A 47 9.38 -2.93 -10.70
C GLY A 47 9.55 -3.04 -9.18
N ARG A 48 9.45 -1.90 -8.48
CA ARG A 48 9.53 -1.83 -7.01
C ARG A 48 8.30 -2.47 -6.36
N ALA A 49 7.17 -2.55 -7.08
CA ALA A 49 5.90 -3.16 -6.71
C ALA A 49 6.03 -4.51 -6.01
N VAL A 50 6.83 -5.42 -6.58
CA VAL A 50 7.07 -6.75 -6.01
C VAL A 50 7.80 -6.71 -4.67
N GLY A 51 8.61 -5.68 -4.43
CA GLY A 51 9.28 -5.46 -3.14
C GLY A 51 8.31 -5.23 -1.99
N TYR A 52 7.10 -4.74 -2.29
CA TYR A 52 6.07 -4.49 -1.30
C TYR A 52 5.14 -5.68 -1.08
N LEU A 53 5.25 -6.74 -1.89
CA LEU A 53 4.37 -7.90 -1.83
C LEU A 53 4.28 -8.52 -0.42
N PRO A 54 5.40 -8.71 0.31
CA PRO A 54 5.33 -9.27 1.64
C PRO A 54 4.51 -8.42 2.61
N GLY A 55 4.67 -7.09 2.54
CA GLY A 55 3.91 -6.16 3.36
C GLY A 55 2.42 -6.19 3.05
N HIS A 56 2.04 -6.24 1.76
CA HIS A 56 0.64 -6.33 1.34
C HIS A 56 -0.02 -7.61 1.85
N ALA A 57 0.65 -8.76 1.67
CA ALA A 57 0.16 -10.05 2.10
C ALA A 57 0.01 -10.12 3.64
N LEU A 58 1.02 -9.67 4.38
CA LEU A 58 0.96 -9.62 5.85
C LEU A 58 -0.12 -8.68 6.37
N LEU A 59 -0.32 -7.53 5.72
CA LEU A 59 -1.36 -6.59 6.11
C LEU A 59 -2.75 -7.20 5.94
N PHE A 60 -3.05 -7.80 4.77
CA PHE A 60 -4.33 -8.47 4.56
C PHE A 60 -4.54 -9.63 5.54
N LEU A 61 -3.51 -10.44 5.78
CA LEU A 61 -3.58 -11.53 6.75
C LEU A 61 -3.89 -11.00 8.15
N GLY A 62 -3.15 -10.00 8.61
CA GLY A 62 -3.37 -9.36 9.90
C GLY A 62 -4.79 -8.82 10.04
N LEU A 63 -5.27 -8.08 9.04
CA LEU A 63 -6.63 -7.54 9.01
C LEU A 63 -7.70 -8.64 9.08
N SER A 64 -7.47 -9.73 8.37
CA SER A 64 -8.35 -10.89 8.39
C SER A 64 -8.37 -11.55 9.76
N LEU A 65 -7.21 -11.77 10.38
CA LEU A 65 -7.05 -12.40 11.68
C LEU A 65 -7.72 -11.61 12.81
N VAL A 66 -7.61 -10.28 12.80
CA VAL A 66 -8.28 -9.43 13.80
C VAL A 66 -9.77 -9.19 13.49
N GLY A 67 -10.29 -9.70 12.37
CA GLY A 67 -11.69 -9.54 11.99
C GLY A 67 -12.06 -8.14 11.47
N ALA A 68 -11.09 -7.33 11.05
CA ALA A 68 -11.29 -5.97 10.54
C ALA A 68 -11.85 -5.96 9.11
N ARG A 69 -13.09 -6.43 8.93
CA ARG A 69 -13.71 -6.63 7.61
C ARG A 69 -13.69 -5.38 6.72
N ALA A 70 -14.04 -4.22 7.27
CA ALA A 70 -14.06 -2.97 6.50
C ALA A 70 -12.67 -2.61 5.95
N ALA A 71 -11.63 -2.72 6.78
CA ALA A 71 -10.26 -2.48 6.36
C ALA A 71 -9.75 -3.56 5.40
N ALA A 72 -10.17 -4.81 5.54
CA ALA A 72 -9.82 -5.87 4.61
C ALA A 72 -10.41 -5.63 3.19
N TYR A 73 -11.61 -5.03 3.10
CA TYR A 73 -12.16 -4.58 1.83
C TYR A 73 -11.45 -3.34 1.29
N ALA A 74 -11.17 -2.34 2.13
CA ALA A 74 -10.41 -1.16 1.73
C ALA A 74 -9.04 -1.55 1.15
N TRP A 75 -8.38 -2.53 1.78
CA TRP A 75 -7.10 -3.08 1.34
C TRP A 75 -7.11 -3.58 -0.12
N LEU A 76 -8.25 -4.02 -0.68
CA LEU A 76 -8.33 -4.46 -2.08
C LEU A 76 -7.96 -3.35 -3.07
N LEU A 77 -8.06 -2.07 -2.67
CA LEU A 77 -7.65 -0.95 -3.48
C LEU A 77 -6.12 -0.75 -3.47
N VAL A 78 -5.42 -1.21 -2.42
CA VAL A 78 -3.98 -0.94 -2.23
C VAL A 78 -3.12 -1.56 -3.34
N PRO A 79 -3.25 -2.87 -3.69
CA PRO A 79 -2.45 -3.43 -4.78
C PRO A 79 -2.63 -2.72 -6.14
N PRO A 80 -3.86 -2.48 -6.65
CA PRO A 80 -4.03 -1.78 -7.91
C PRO A 80 -3.60 -0.31 -7.85
N ALA A 81 -3.82 0.38 -6.72
CA ALA A 81 -3.30 1.75 -6.53
C ALA A 81 -1.76 1.80 -6.54
N SER A 82 -1.09 0.77 -6.00
CA SER A 82 0.37 0.64 -6.03
C SER A 82 0.88 0.52 -7.48
N VAL A 83 0.24 -0.32 -8.29
CA VAL A 83 0.59 -0.47 -9.71
C VAL A 83 0.34 0.83 -10.47
N ALA A 84 -0.82 1.46 -10.27
CA ALA A 84 -1.15 2.73 -10.89
C ALA A 84 -0.14 3.83 -10.52
N PHE A 85 0.30 3.86 -9.26
CA PHE A 85 1.31 4.80 -8.78
C PHE A 85 2.64 4.60 -9.51
N GLU A 86 3.15 3.36 -9.59
CA GLU A 86 4.38 3.07 -10.34
C GLU A 86 4.28 3.48 -11.80
N LEU A 87 3.15 3.18 -12.44
CA LEU A 87 2.89 3.54 -13.83
C LEU A 87 2.85 5.05 -14.03
N SER A 88 2.21 5.79 -13.11
CA SER A 88 2.14 7.25 -13.17
C SER A 88 3.53 7.89 -13.03
N MET A 89 4.37 7.33 -12.15
CA MET A 89 5.76 7.77 -11.97
C MET A 89 6.61 7.49 -13.21
N ALA A 90 6.50 6.28 -13.77
CA ALA A 90 7.20 5.90 -14.99
C ALA A 90 6.76 6.73 -16.21
N GLY A 91 5.49 7.09 -16.29
CA GLY A 91 4.92 7.93 -17.35
C GLY A 91 5.07 9.44 -17.13
N GLY A 92 5.79 9.88 -16.10
CA GLY A 92 6.00 11.31 -15.81
C GLY A 92 4.76 12.09 -15.35
N ARG A 93 3.64 11.41 -15.05
CA ARG A 93 2.37 12.02 -14.63
C ARG A 93 2.38 12.35 -13.14
N ARG A 94 3.14 13.36 -12.75
CA ARG A 94 3.47 13.64 -11.33
C ARG A 94 2.27 14.09 -10.49
N TYR A 95 1.34 14.86 -11.06
CA TYR A 95 0.08 15.19 -10.36
C TYR A 95 -0.73 13.94 -10.02
N LEU A 96 -0.90 13.02 -10.98
CA LEU A 96 -1.56 11.74 -10.77
C LEU A 96 -0.80 10.89 -9.75
N ALA A 97 0.53 10.86 -9.84
CA ALA A 97 1.38 10.15 -8.88
C ALA A 97 1.22 10.71 -7.46
N ALA A 98 1.15 12.04 -7.29
CA ALA A 98 0.93 12.67 -6.00
C ALA A 98 -0.46 12.35 -5.42
N ALA A 99 -1.50 12.33 -6.26
CA ALA A 99 -2.85 11.93 -5.84
C ALA A 99 -2.89 10.45 -5.41
N LEU A 100 -2.32 9.55 -6.22
CA LEU A 100 -2.24 8.12 -5.91
C LEU A 100 -1.39 7.84 -4.67
N TYR A 101 -0.30 8.59 -4.49
CA TYR A 101 0.50 8.54 -3.26
C TYR A 101 -0.35 8.89 -2.04
N GLY A 102 -1.13 9.97 -2.10
CA GLY A 102 -2.01 10.35 -1.00
C GLY A 102 -3.05 9.28 -0.67
N ILE A 103 -3.74 8.77 -1.69
CA ILE A 103 -4.75 7.70 -1.53
C ILE A 103 -4.12 6.46 -0.90
N LEU A 104 -3.01 5.99 -1.45
CA LEU A 104 -2.34 4.77 -1.01
C LEU A 104 -1.87 4.87 0.44
N TRP A 105 -1.25 6.00 0.82
CA TRP A 105 -0.77 6.16 2.19
C TRP A 105 -1.90 6.36 3.19
N LEU A 106 -2.93 7.16 2.87
CA LEU A 106 -4.09 7.30 3.74
C LEU A 106 -4.80 5.96 3.96
N ASP A 107 -4.96 5.17 2.90
CA ASP A 107 -5.59 3.85 2.98
C ASP A 107 -4.74 2.86 3.79
N LEU A 108 -3.41 2.86 3.60
CA LEU A 108 -2.49 2.08 4.44
C LEU A 108 -2.54 2.50 5.92
N PHE A 109 -2.60 3.80 6.22
CA PHE A 109 -2.76 4.29 7.58
C PHE A 109 -4.12 3.88 8.17
N ALA A 110 -5.20 3.93 7.39
CA ALA A 110 -6.52 3.47 7.81
C ALA A 110 -6.54 1.96 8.08
N CYS A 111 -5.90 1.17 7.22
CA CYS A 111 -5.72 -0.26 7.42
C CYS A 111 -4.92 -0.55 8.70
N LEU A 112 -3.78 0.12 8.89
CA LEU A 112 -2.96 -0.03 10.09
C LEU A 112 -3.69 0.42 11.36
N HIS A 113 -4.47 1.49 11.27
CA HIS A 113 -5.33 1.98 12.35
C HIS A 113 -6.24 0.86 12.84
N GLN A 114 -7.02 0.28 11.91
CA GLN A 114 -7.99 -0.77 12.20
C GLN A 114 -7.32 -2.05 12.69
N LEU A 115 -6.17 -2.41 12.10
CA LEU A 115 -5.39 -3.56 12.54
C LEU A 115 -5.01 -3.45 14.02
N VAL A 116 -4.46 -2.31 14.44
CA VAL A 116 -4.01 -2.09 15.82
C VAL A 116 -5.20 -1.89 16.76
N ALA A 117 -6.19 -1.09 16.36
CA ALA A 117 -7.37 -0.81 17.18
C ALA A 117 -8.12 -2.09 17.52
N MET A 118 -8.38 -2.93 16.52
CA MET A 118 -9.05 -4.21 16.74
C MET A 118 -8.12 -5.25 17.39
N GLY A 119 -6.87 -5.36 16.93
CA GLY A 119 -5.93 -6.34 17.48
C GLY A 119 -5.60 -6.12 18.96
N ARG A 120 -5.73 -4.89 19.47
CA ARG A 120 -5.54 -4.56 20.88
C ARG A 120 -6.85 -4.34 21.64
N GLY A 121 -8.01 -4.49 21.00
CA GLY A 121 -9.32 -4.23 21.62
C GLY A 121 -9.46 -2.79 22.14
N LEU A 122 -8.89 -1.80 21.45
CA LEU A 122 -8.93 -0.41 21.90
C LEU A 122 -10.36 0.13 21.87
N SER A 123 -10.75 0.81 22.95
CA SER A 123 -12.05 1.47 23.08
C SER A 123 -11.92 2.75 23.91
N GLY A 124 -12.95 3.60 23.88
CA GLY A 124 -13.03 4.84 24.66
C GLY A 124 -11.84 5.79 24.41
N ALA A 125 -11.26 6.32 25.49
CA ALA A 125 -10.15 7.27 25.42
C ALA A 125 -8.89 6.72 24.74
N GLY A 126 -8.60 5.42 24.90
CA GLY A 126 -7.45 4.79 24.25
C GLY A 126 -7.58 4.73 22.73
N LEU A 127 -8.80 4.45 22.23
CA LEU A 127 -9.09 4.52 20.80
C LEU A 127 -8.95 5.94 20.27
N LEU A 128 -9.50 6.93 20.98
CA LEU A 128 -9.41 8.34 20.58
C LEU A 128 -7.95 8.82 20.50
N ALA A 129 -7.14 8.51 21.50
CA ALA A 129 -5.72 8.88 21.50
C ALA A 129 -4.96 8.24 20.34
N TRP A 130 -5.22 6.95 20.07
CA TRP A 130 -4.64 6.24 18.92
C TRP A 130 -5.07 6.85 17.58
N SER A 131 -6.37 7.12 17.40
CA SER A 131 -6.91 7.73 16.19
C SER A 131 -6.33 9.13 15.96
N ALA A 132 -6.23 9.95 17.00
CA ALA A 132 -5.66 11.29 16.90
C ALA A 132 -4.17 11.24 16.53
N GLY A 133 -3.39 10.43 17.25
CA GLY A 133 -1.95 10.30 16.99
C GLY A 133 -1.66 9.80 15.59
N LEU A 134 -2.34 8.74 15.15
CA LEU A 134 -2.15 8.18 13.82
C LEU A 134 -2.67 9.12 12.74
N GLY A 135 -3.81 9.79 12.96
CA GLY A 135 -4.39 10.75 12.02
C GLY A 135 -3.45 11.92 11.75
N VAL A 136 -2.89 12.53 12.80
CA VAL A 136 -1.90 13.61 12.67
C VAL A 136 -0.66 13.11 11.93
N GLY A 137 -0.12 11.95 12.32
CA GLY A 137 1.04 11.36 11.66
C GLY A 137 0.81 11.09 10.18
N ALA A 138 -0.36 10.54 9.83
CA ALA A 138 -0.76 10.23 8.46
C ALA A 138 -0.84 11.50 7.60
N LEU A 139 -1.51 12.55 8.09
CA LEU A 139 -1.66 13.81 7.38
C LEU A 139 -0.31 14.49 7.14
N LEU A 140 0.55 14.55 8.16
CA LEU A 140 1.89 15.13 8.01
C LEU A 140 2.73 14.34 7.01
N PHE A 141 2.71 13.01 7.09
CA PHE A 141 3.45 12.15 6.18
C PHE A 141 2.99 12.33 4.73
N VAL A 142 1.68 12.31 4.49
CA VAL A 142 1.08 12.48 3.16
C VAL A 142 1.37 13.86 2.59
N ALA A 143 1.21 14.92 3.38
CA ALA A 143 1.49 16.29 2.95
C ALA A 143 2.96 16.47 2.56
N LEU A 144 3.90 15.99 3.39
CA LEU A 144 5.32 16.07 3.10
C LEU A 144 5.71 15.27 1.86
N GLY A 145 5.19 14.05 1.71
CA GLY A 145 5.45 13.22 0.54
C GLY A 145 4.90 13.81 -0.76
N GLY A 146 3.65 14.28 -0.74
CA GLY A 146 3.03 14.96 -1.88
C GLY A 146 3.81 16.22 -2.29
N LEU A 147 4.21 17.05 -1.31
CA LEU A 147 5.04 18.23 -1.57
C LEU A 147 6.38 17.88 -2.22
N ARG A 148 7.04 16.79 -1.78
CA ARG A 148 8.31 16.33 -2.38
C ARG A 148 8.12 15.91 -3.84
N LEU A 149 7.06 15.16 -4.15
CA LEU A 149 6.75 14.73 -5.51
C LEU A 149 6.52 15.94 -6.45
N LEU A 150 5.71 16.90 -6.01
CA LEU A 150 5.37 18.09 -6.79
C LEU A 150 6.54 19.06 -6.94
N ARG A 151 7.38 19.23 -5.90
CA ARG A 151 8.56 20.12 -5.98
C ARG A 151 9.60 19.61 -6.97
N ALA A 152 9.78 18.30 -7.04
CA ALA A 152 10.70 17.70 -7.99
C ALA A 152 10.29 17.98 -9.46
N GLU A 153 9.01 18.26 -9.74
CA GLU A 153 8.50 18.57 -11.09
C GLU A 153 8.93 19.98 -11.49
N ARG A 154 8.62 20.94 -10.62
CA ARG A 154 8.93 22.36 -10.83
C ARG A 154 10.44 22.60 -11.01
N ALA A 155 11.28 21.77 -10.39
CA ALA A 155 12.74 21.84 -10.55
C ALA A 155 13.20 21.34 -11.95
N GLY A 156 12.52 20.34 -12.51
CA GLY A 156 12.79 19.85 -13.87
C GLY A 156 12.33 20.83 -14.95
N GLU A 157 11.18 21.49 -14.77
CA GLU A 157 10.68 22.49 -15.71
C GLU A 157 11.58 23.73 -15.78
N ARG A 158 12.12 24.20 -14.64
CA ARG A 158 13.01 25.37 -14.62
C ARG A 158 14.35 25.14 -15.32
N THR A 159 14.90 23.93 -15.23
CA THR A 159 16.18 23.58 -15.88
C THR A 159 16.03 23.37 -17.38
N ALA A 160 14.86 22.92 -17.85
CA ALA A 160 14.54 22.86 -19.27
C ALA A 160 14.43 24.26 -19.90
N LYS A 161 13.79 25.21 -19.20
CA LYS A 161 13.59 26.58 -19.68
C LYS A 161 14.86 27.45 -19.70
N THR A 162 15.92 27.04 -19.00
CA THR A 162 17.23 27.74 -18.98
C THR A 162 18.21 27.24 -20.02
N LYS A 163 17.89 26.14 -20.73
CA LYS A 163 18.76 25.52 -21.74
C LYS A 163 18.25 25.64 -23.18
N GLY A 164 17.06 26.21 -23.39
CA GLY A 164 16.51 26.55 -24.70
C GLY A 164 16.48 28.06 -24.88
#